data_AF-A0A9P6Y983-F1
#
_entry.id   AF-A0A9P6Y983-F1
#
_cell.length_a   1.000
_cell.length_b   1.000
_cell.length_c   1.000
_cell.angle_alpha   90.00
_cell.angle_beta   90.00
_cell.angle_gamma   90.00
#
_symmetry.space_group_name_H-M   'P 1'
#
loop_
_entity.id
_entity.type
_entity.pdbx_description
1 polymer ?
#
loop_
_entity_poly.entity_id
_entity_poly.type
_entity_poly.pdbx_seq_one_letter_code
_entity_poly.pdbx_strand_id
1 'polypeptide(L)'
;MGKKHQYCTTHDWRRVIFSGETKINIWGSDGCKYYWKRKCDRLQPHHIDVTVKRGGGGLMLWACITSEGPGYACRIYNGTINSEVYQEILGTSLQDTMEYYGLNWKVSVF
;
A
#
# COMPACT_ATOMS: atom_id res chain seq x y z
N MET A 1 -19.74 5.41 -3.85
CA MET A 1 -18.87 6.24 -2.99
C MET A 1 -18.92 7.73 -3.34
N GLY A 2 -18.75 8.13 -4.61
CA GLY A 2 -18.59 9.56 -4.99
C GLY A 2 -19.77 10.52 -4.70
N LYS A 3 -21.02 10.07 -4.77
CA LYS A 3 -22.20 10.93 -4.50
C LYS A 3 -22.53 11.11 -3.00
N LYS A 4 -22.06 10.22 -2.12
CA LYS A 4 -22.38 10.25 -0.68
C LYS A 4 -21.50 11.20 0.13
N HIS A 5 -20.28 11.48 -0.36
CA HIS A 5 -19.29 12.33 0.32
C HIS A 5 -19.06 13.65 -0.41
N GLN A 6 -19.96 14.02 -1.34
CA GLN A 6 -19.83 15.21 -2.18
C GLN A 6 -19.90 16.52 -1.37
N TYR A 7 -20.54 16.48 -0.19
CA TYR A 7 -20.68 17.62 0.71
C TYR A 7 -19.75 17.55 1.93
N CYS A 8 -18.80 16.61 1.96
CA CYS A 8 -17.84 16.54 3.05
C CYS A 8 -16.95 17.79 3.04
N THR A 9 -16.97 18.51 4.15
CA THR A 9 -16.12 19.68 4.36
C THR A 9 -14.67 19.24 4.60
N THR A 10 -13.72 20.18 4.48
CA THR A 10 -12.32 19.92 4.83
C THR A 10 -12.17 19.38 6.26
N HIS A 11 -13.04 19.80 7.18
CA HIS A 11 -13.06 19.32 8.55
C HIS A 11 -13.54 17.86 8.67
N ASP A 12 -14.48 17.45 7.83
CA ASP A 12 -14.93 16.05 7.78
C ASP A 12 -13.83 15.15 7.23
N TRP A 13 -13.14 15.58 6.17
CA TRP A 13 -11.99 14.85 5.62
C TRP A 13 -10.83 14.72 6.59
N ARG A 14 -10.64 15.68 7.50
CA ARG A 14 -9.60 15.59 8.53
C ARG A 14 -9.79 14.42 9.49
N ARG A 15 -11.01 13.96 9.66
CA ARG A 15 -11.36 12.83 10.54
C ARG A 15 -11.21 11.48 9.84
N VAL A 16 -11.05 11.47 8.52
CA VAL A 16 -10.93 10.22 7.75
C VAL A 16 -9.51 9.70 7.85
N ILE A 17 -9.40 8.41 8.17
CA ILE A 17 -8.14 7.66 8.13
C ILE A 17 -8.23 6.73 6.93
N PHE A 18 -7.32 6.88 5.98
CA PHE A 18 -7.23 5.97 4.84
C PHE A 18 -6.28 4.83 5.20
N SER A 19 -6.69 3.59 4.98
CA SER A 19 -5.82 2.43 5.10
C SER A 19 -5.82 1.59 3.84
N GLY A 20 -4.77 0.81 3.64
CA GLY A 20 -4.75 -0.20 2.61
C GLY A 20 -3.52 -1.09 2.66
N GLU A 21 -3.58 -2.15 1.89
CA GLU A 21 -2.49 -3.09 1.70
C GLU A 21 -1.77 -2.81 0.38
N THR A 22 -0.45 -2.93 0.39
CA THR A 22 0.38 -2.81 -0.81
C THR A 22 1.44 -3.89 -0.85
N LYS A 23 1.79 -4.33 -2.06
CA LYS A 23 2.88 -5.26 -2.31
C LYS A 23 4.05 -4.48 -2.89
N ILE A 24 5.19 -4.52 -2.19
CA ILE A 24 6.46 -3.97 -2.65
C ILE A 24 7.32 -5.11 -3.18
N ASN A 25 7.62 -5.11 -4.47
CA ASN A 25 8.52 -6.11 -5.07
C ASN A 25 9.97 -5.74 -4.80
N ILE A 26 10.78 -6.72 -4.36
CA ILE A 26 12.21 -6.52 -4.13
C ILE A 26 12.96 -6.52 -5.46
N TRP A 27 12.57 -7.41 -6.38
CA TRP A 27 13.18 -7.52 -7.70
C TRP A 27 12.15 -7.32 -8.81
N GLY A 28 12.36 -6.27 -9.61
CA GLY A 28 11.54 -5.96 -10.77
C GLY A 28 10.18 -5.34 -10.44
N SER A 29 9.64 -4.58 -11.39
CA SER A 29 8.25 -4.12 -11.34
C SER A 29 7.34 -5.20 -11.93
N ASP A 30 6.09 -5.28 -11.46
CA ASP A 30 5.04 -6.08 -12.12
C ASP A 30 4.62 -5.48 -13.48
N GLY A 31 5.11 -4.28 -13.83
CA GLY A 31 4.81 -3.59 -15.06
C GLY A 31 5.60 -4.08 -16.28
N CYS A 32 5.07 -3.77 -17.47
CA CYS A 32 5.78 -4.00 -18.74
C CYS A 32 7.03 -3.13 -18.83
N LYS A 33 8.15 -3.74 -19.19
CA LYS A 33 9.37 -3.02 -19.54
C LYS A 33 9.43 -2.82 -21.05
N TYR A 34 9.77 -1.60 -21.46
CA TYR A 34 9.88 -1.23 -22.86
C TYR A 34 11.35 -1.19 -23.26
N TYR A 35 11.65 -1.66 -24.46
CA TYR A 35 12.97 -1.51 -25.09
C TYR A 35 12.79 -1.02 -26.52
N TRP A 36 13.83 -0.39 -27.06
CA TRP A 36 13.85 0.10 -28.43
C TRP A 36 14.84 -0.74 -29.24
N LYS A 37 14.45 -1.16 -30.45
CA LYS A 37 15.36 -1.79 -31.42
C LYS A 37 15.06 -1.31 -32.83
N ARG A 38 16.06 -1.35 -33.72
CA ARG A 38 15.84 -1.11 -35.13
C ARG A 38 15.10 -2.30 -35.77
N LYS A 39 14.39 -2.01 -36.87
CA LYS A 39 13.68 -3.04 -37.63
C LYS A 39 14.68 -4.07 -38.16
N CYS A 40 14.40 -5.36 -37.94
CA CYS A 40 15.22 -6.52 -38.29
C CYS A 40 16.47 -6.80 -37.42
N ASP A 41 16.76 -5.99 -36.39
CA ASP A 41 17.84 -6.34 -35.45
C ASP A 41 17.46 -7.51 -34.54
N ARG A 42 18.45 -8.38 -34.28
CA ARG A 42 18.36 -9.43 -33.27
C ARG A 42 18.27 -8.81 -31.89
N LEU A 43 17.51 -9.46 -30.99
CA LEU A 43 17.49 -9.08 -29.58
C LEU A 43 18.89 -9.27 -29.00
N GLN A 44 19.36 -8.26 -28.30
CA GLN A 44 20.65 -8.26 -27.61
C GLN A 44 20.42 -8.59 -26.14
N PRO A 45 21.41 -9.11 -25.42
CA PRO A 45 21.27 -9.44 -24.00
C PRO A 45 20.77 -8.26 -23.15
N HIS A 46 21.14 -7.02 -23.49
CA HIS A 46 20.66 -5.81 -22.79
C HIS A 46 19.21 -5.41 -23.13
N HIS A 47 18.57 -6.05 -24.12
CA HIS A 47 17.15 -5.91 -24.42
C HIS A 47 16.30 -6.95 -23.69
N ILE A 48 16.92 -7.91 -22.98
CA ILE A 48 16.24 -9.03 -22.34
C ILE A 48 16.46 -8.90 -20.83
N ASP A 49 15.37 -8.69 -20.10
CA ASP A 49 15.39 -8.82 -18.66
C ASP A 49 15.34 -10.30 -18.27
N VAL A 50 16.32 -10.73 -17.49
CA VAL A 50 16.32 -12.08 -16.93
C VAL A 50 15.26 -12.12 -15.83
N THR A 51 14.12 -12.74 -16.13
CA THR A 51 13.09 -12.98 -15.10
C THR A 51 13.64 -13.92 -14.04
N VAL A 52 13.68 -13.46 -12.78
CA VAL A 52 13.98 -14.30 -11.63
C VAL A 52 12.87 -15.33 -11.50
N LYS A 53 13.13 -16.57 -11.97
CA LYS A 53 12.21 -17.69 -11.75
C LYS A 53 12.07 -17.85 -10.23
N ARG A 54 10.83 -17.83 -9.74
CA ARG A 54 10.40 -17.83 -8.32
C ARG A 54 10.18 -16.45 -7.67
N GLY A 55 9.85 -15.44 -8.47
CA GLY A 55 9.03 -14.31 -8.02
C GLY A 55 9.73 -13.25 -7.17
N GLY A 56 11.06 -13.18 -7.23
CA GLY A 56 11.83 -12.01 -6.77
C GLY A 56 11.71 -11.61 -5.30
N GLY A 57 10.91 -12.30 -4.48
CA GLY A 57 10.52 -11.80 -3.16
C GLY A 57 9.67 -10.52 -3.25
N GLY A 58 8.60 -10.48 -2.45
CA GLY A 58 7.77 -9.30 -2.29
C GLY A 58 7.44 -9.12 -0.81
N LEU A 59 7.41 -7.88 -0.37
CA LEU A 59 6.97 -7.48 0.95
C LEU A 59 5.52 -7.01 0.84
N MET A 60 4.60 -7.68 1.53
CA MET A 60 3.25 -7.16 1.68
C MET A 60 3.20 -6.31 2.95
N LEU A 61 2.68 -5.09 2.82
CA LEU A 61 2.56 -4.11 3.89
C LEU A 61 1.11 -3.70 4.03
N TRP A 62 0.68 -3.48 5.27
CA TRP A 62 -0.46 -2.64 5.59
C TRP A 62 0.05 -1.28 6.05
N ALA A 63 -0.63 -0.20 5.67
CA ALA A 63 -0.34 1.14 6.16
C ALA A 63 -1.61 1.99 6.22
N CYS A 64 -1.54 3.09 6.96
CA CYS A 64 -2.59 4.11 6.97
C CYS A 64 -2.04 5.53 6.82
N ILE A 65 -2.90 6.45 6.38
CA ILE A 65 -2.63 7.87 6.22
C ILE A 65 -3.77 8.64 6.88
N THR A 66 -3.41 9.59 7.73
CA THR A 66 -4.32 10.52 8.40
C THR A 66 -4.16 11.90 7.77
N SER A 67 -4.99 12.85 8.19
CA SER A 67 -4.82 14.25 7.78
C SER A 67 -3.59 14.93 8.36
N GLU A 68 -3.05 14.39 9.45
CA GLU A 68 -1.83 14.87 10.10
C GLU A 68 -0.56 14.28 9.46
N GLY A 69 -0.66 13.12 8.81
CA GLY A 69 0.47 12.51 8.12
C GLY A 69 0.36 10.99 7.93
N PRO A 70 1.45 10.34 7.48
CA PRO A 70 1.51 8.89 7.41
C PRO A 70 1.44 8.27 8.81
N GLY A 71 0.60 7.26 8.97
CA GLY A 71 0.55 6.42 10.17
C GLY A 71 1.60 5.32 10.18
N TYR A 72 1.54 4.47 11.19
CA TYR A 72 2.39 3.28 11.26
C TYR A 72 2.04 2.29 10.15
N ALA A 73 3.06 1.55 9.72
CA ALA A 73 2.94 0.49 8.72
C ALA A 73 3.38 -0.85 9.33
N CYS A 74 2.66 -1.92 8.99
CA CYS A 74 2.91 -3.26 9.47
C CYS A 74 3.27 -4.20 8.32
N ARG A 75 4.29 -5.02 8.54
CA ARG A 75 4.67 -6.09 7.60
C ARG A 75 3.76 -7.29 7.75
N ILE A 76 3.19 -7.73 6.64
CA ILE A 76 2.41 -8.96 6.54
C ILE A 76 3.33 -10.09 6.09
N TYR A 77 3.57 -11.05 6.99
CA TYR A 77 4.55 -12.13 6.75
C TYR A 77 4.04 -13.24 5.83
N ASN A 78 2.75 -13.59 5.93
CA ASN A 78 2.19 -14.74 5.23
C ASN A 78 1.68 -14.40 3.80
N GLY A 79 1.85 -13.15 3.36
CA GLY A 79 1.46 -12.69 2.02
C GLY A 79 -0.04 -12.70 1.71
N THR A 80 -0.88 -13.14 2.66
CA THR A 80 -2.33 -13.09 2.61
C THR A 80 -2.81 -12.60 3.97
N ILE A 81 -3.68 -11.59 3.98
CA ILE A 81 -4.30 -11.11 5.22
C ILE A 81 -5.62 -11.86 5.44
N ASN A 82 -5.79 -12.44 6.63
CA ASN A 82 -7.07 -12.97 7.08
C ASN A 82 -7.72 -11.97 8.04
N SER A 83 -8.96 -12.23 8.45
CA SER A 83 -9.70 -11.33 9.34
C SER A 83 -9.03 -11.15 10.71
N GLU A 84 -8.38 -12.19 11.23
CA GLU A 84 -7.73 -12.17 12.55
C GLU A 84 -6.49 -11.27 12.54
N VAL A 85 -5.60 -11.44 11.54
CA VAL A 85 -4.43 -10.58 11.36
C VAL A 85 -4.86 -9.14 11.08
N TYR A 86 -5.93 -8.93 10.33
CA TYR A 86 -6.47 -7.58 10.11
C TYR A 86 -6.91 -6.94 11.43
N GLN A 87 -7.66 -7.65 12.26
CA GLN A 87 -8.08 -7.15 13.58
C GLN A 87 -6.88 -6.87 14.51
N GLU A 88 -5.85 -7.71 14.48
CA GLU A 88 -4.61 -7.48 15.23
C GLU A 88 -3.91 -6.19 14.77
N ILE A 89 -3.82 -5.95 13.46
CA ILE A 89 -3.24 -4.72 12.91
C ILE A 89 -4.04 -3.48 13.33
N LEU A 90 -5.37 -3.57 13.35
CA LEU A 90 -6.22 -2.48 13.85
C LEU A 90 -6.02 -2.23 15.36
N GLY A 91 -5.86 -3.29 16.15
CA GLY A 91 -5.62 -3.20 17.59
C GLY A 91 -4.18 -2.84 17.98
N THR A 92 -3.27 -2.73 17.01
CA THR A 92 -1.86 -2.41 17.25
C THR A 92 -1.43 -1.21 16.42
N SER A 93 -1.11 -1.40 15.14
CA SER A 93 -0.54 -0.35 14.29
C SER A 93 -1.48 0.84 14.07
N LEU A 94 -2.78 0.60 13.88
CA LEU A 94 -3.74 1.71 13.82
C LEU A 94 -3.87 2.37 15.19
N GLN A 95 -3.86 1.59 16.27
CA GLN A 95 -3.96 2.10 17.63
C GLN A 95 -2.81 3.02 18.01
N ASP A 96 -1.59 2.58 17.76
CA ASP A 96 -0.39 3.36 17.98
C ASP A 96 -0.42 4.64 17.13
N THR A 97 -0.95 4.58 15.90
CA THR A 97 -1.10 5.76 15.03
C THR A 97 -2.06 6.77 15.65
N MET A 98 -3.18 6.29 16.15
CA MET A 98 -4.19 7.16 16.77
C MET A 98 -3.65 7.81 18.05
N GLU A 99 -2.91 7.06 18.87
CA GLU A 99 -2.26 7.62 20.06
C GLU A 99 -1.18 8.64 19.69
N TYR A 100 -0.33 8.32 18.72
CA TYR A 100 0.77 9.19 18.28
C TYR A 100 0.28 10.58 17.81
N TYR A 101 -0.79 10.61 17.01
CA TYR A 101 -1.38 11.86 16.52
C TYR A 101 -2.45 12.44 17.47
N GLY A 102 -2.72 11.80 18.61
CA GLY A 102 -3.75 12.23 19.55
C GLY A 102 -5.18 12.22 18.96
N LEU A 103 -5.44 11.31 18.00
CA LEU A 103 -6.72 11.18 17.33
C LEU A 103 -7.73 10.44 18.19
N ASN A 104 -8.97 10.91 18.18
CA ASN A 104 -10.04 10.34 18.99
C ASN A 104 -10.86 9.32 18.20
N TRP A 105 -10.87 8.08 18.67
CA TRP A 105 -11.59 6.95 18.07
C TRP A 105 -13.07 7.16 17.82
N LYS A 106 -13.74 7.95 18.67
CA LYS A 106 -15.19 8.17 18.59
C LYS A 106 -15.56 9.15 17.49
N VAL A 107 -14.61 9.95 17.02
CA VAL A 107 -14.83 10.99 16.01
C VAL A 107 -14.07 10.75 14.71
N SER A 108 -13.02 9.92 14.75
CA SER A 108 -12.35 9.43 13.55
C SER A 108 -13.24 8.47 12.76
N VAL A 109 -13.13 8.53 11.45
CA VAL A 109 -13.83 7.66 10.50
C VAL A 109 -12.78 6.77 9.85
N PHE A 110 -12.95 5.46 10.04
CA PHE A 110 -12.13 4.40 9.44
C PHE A 110 -13.03 3.50 8.60
#